data_AF-A0A1S8B022-F1
#
_entry.id   AF-A0A1S8B022-F1
#
_cell.length_a   1.000
_cell.length_b   1.000
_cell.length_c   1.000
_cell.angle_alpha   90.00
_cell.angle_beta   90.00
_cell.angle_gamma   90.00
#
_symmetry.space_group_name_H-M   'P 1'
#
loop_
_entity.id
_entity.type
_entity.pdbx_description
1 polymer ?
#
loop_
_entity_poly.entity_id
_entity_poly.type
_entity_poly.pdbx_seq_one_letter_code
_entity_poly.pdbx_strand_id
1 'polypeptide(L)'
;MEPAVLREDMVDGLESPPRDVLGDEDVAVAMRDVPRHAFVDDERTAYADRDHEALGTRVLAPSTVARLLQALSLEPDQTVLIVGAGVGYTAAVAAEIVGETNVHAVDISRPLVVEARGNLAEAGYEGVLVDRRDGADGLPEYAPFDRVLLEAAAVDPPRALLEQLTDCGRLVFPRGTQKQRLEAVSSDGVVDRFEPVSFDPLLVEGEQSGAVERNRTTREDRERAQRRAESRRGWEHNWIEWEDTGDGQSRRRSSR
;
A
#
# COMPACT_ATOMS: atom_id res chain seq x y z
N MET A 1 -26.78 0.64 15.75
CA MET A 1 -27.21 -0.25 14.66
C MET A 1 -26.28 -1.45 14.70
N GLU A 2 -26.79 -2.66 14.46
CA GLU A 2 -25.97 -3.87 14.50
C GLU A 2 -24.99 -3.87 13.30
N PRO A 3 -23.71 -4.26 13.48
CA PRO A 3 -22.71 -4.20 12.41
C PRO A 3 -23.13 -4.92 11.12
N ALA A 4 -23.86 -6.03 11.23
CA ALA A 4 -24.38 -6.77 10.09
C ALA A 4 -25.34 -5.92 9.23
N VAL A 5 -26.22 -5.12 9.86
CA VAL A 5 -27.15 -4.24 9.12
C VAL A 5 -26.39 -3.13 8.39
N LEU A 6 -25.40 -2.53 9.06
CA LEU A 6 -24.55 -1.50 8.43
C LEU A 6 -23.75 -2.06 7.24
N ARG A 7 -23.36 -3.33 7.33
CA ARG A 7 -22.65 -4.03 6.24
C ARG A 7 -23.56 -4.28 5.05
N GLU A 8 -24.79 -4.74 5.27
CA GLU A 8 -25.79 -4.87 4.20
C GLU A 8 -26.07 -3.51 3.55
N ASP A 9 -26.37 -2.48 4.35
CA ASP A 9 -26.63 -1.13 3.85
C ASP A 9 -25.46 -0.56 3.04
N MET A 10 -24.22 -0.89 3.43
CA MET A 10 -23.02 -0.52 2.68
C MET A 10 -23.04 -1.14 1.29
N VAL A 11 -23.28 -2.45 1.17
CA VAL A 11 -23.25 -3.16 -0.11
C VAL A 11 -24.43 -2.74 -1.00
N ASP A 12 -25.64 -2.66 -0.45
CA ASP A 12 -26.83 -2.17 -1.16
C ASP A 12 -26.62 -0.75 -1.72
N GLY A 13 -25.91 0.08 -0.96
CA GLY A 13 -25.53 1.44 -1.37
C GLY A 13 -24.50 1.48 -2.51
N LEU A 14 -23.70 0.43 -2.71
CA LEU A 14 -22.77 0.30 -3.84
C LEU A 14 -23.46 -0.24 -5.10
N GLU A 15 -24.48 -1.10 -4.94
CA GLU A 15 -25.30 -1.66 -6.02
C GLU A 15 -26.35 -0.66 -6.56
N SER A 16 -26.76 0.31 -5.74
CA SER A 16 -27.85 1.23 -6.09
C SER A 16 -27.37 2.59 -6.62
N PRO A 17 -28.18 3.28 -7.46
CA PRO A 17 -27.97 4.68 -7.78
C PRO A 17 -27.93 5.56 -6.51
N PRO A 18 -27.08 6.60 -6.46
CA PRO A 18 -26.31 7.17 -7.56
C PRO A 18 -24.91 6.58 -7.76
N ARG A 19 -24.50 5.56 -6.98
CA ARG A 19 -23.16 4.97 -7.08
C ARG A 19 -23.10 3.98 -8.23
N ASP A 20 -23.89 2.90 -8.15
CA ASP A 20 -23.97 1.84 -9.17
C ASP A 20 -22.57 1.36 -9.60
N VAL A 21 -21.71 1.08 -8.60
CA VAL A 21 -20.29 0.71 -8.80
C VAL A 21 -20.03 -0.77 -8.59
N LEU A 22 -20.94 -1.48 -7.95
CA LEU A 22 -20.85 -2.90 -7.64
C LEU A 22 -21.99 -3.64 -8.36
N GLY A 23 -21.65 -4.44 -9.37
CA GLY A 23 -22.56 -5.28 -10.14
C GLY A 23 -22.10 -6.73 -10.27
N ASP A 24 -20.96 -7.09 -9.68
CA ASP A 24 -20.48 -8.47 -9.56
C ASP A 24 -21.07 -9.10 -8.30
N GLU A 25 -21.89 -10.13 -8.49
CA GLU A 25 -22.63 -10.80 -7.42
C GLU A 25 -21.68 -11.50 -6.43
N ASP A 26 -20.59 -12.11 -6.90
CA ASP A 26 -19.64 -12.82 -6.05
C ASP A 26 -18.87 -11.84 -5.16
N VAL A 27 -18.46 -10.69 -5.72
CA VAL A 27 -17.85 -9.61 -4.93
C VAL A 27 -18.85 -9.03 -3.92
N ALA A 28 -20.11 -8.87 -4.31
CA ALA A 28 -21.13 -8.34 -3.41
C ALA A 28 -21.42 -9.26 -2.23
N VAL A 29 -21.52 -10.57 -2.47
CA VAL A 29 -21.67 -11.58 -1.41
C VAL A 29 -20.44 -11.57 -0.49
N ALA A 30 -19.23 -11.61 -1.04
CA ALA A 30 -18.00 -11.57 -0.25
C ALA A 30 -17.92 -10.30 0.65
N MET A 31 -18.31 -9.13 0.14
CA MET A 31 -18.35 -7.89 0.93
C MET A 31 -19.43 -7.91 2.03
N ARG A 32 -20.53 -8.66 1.83
CA ARG A 32 -21.56 -8.91 2.85
C ARG A 32 -21.11 -9.89 3.93
N ASP A 33 -20.14 -10.76 3.64
CA ASP A 33 -19.64 -11.75 4.60
C ASP A 33 -18.47 -11.22 5.44
N VAL A 34 -17.54 -10.47 4.85
CA VAL A 34 -16.37 -9.95 5.57
C VAL A 34 -16.76 -8.89 6.62
N PRO A 35 -16.40 -9.05 7.91
CA PRO A 35 -16.68 -8.06 8.95
C PRO A 35 -15.70 -6.87 8.85
N ARG A 36 -15.95 -5.92 7.94
CA ARG A 36 -15.06 -4.76 7.69
C ARG A 36 -14.64 -3.98 8.94
N HIS A 37 -15.47 -3.95 9.99
CA HIS A 37 -15.13 -3.28 11.26
C HIS A 37 -13.89 -3.86 11.96
N ALA A 38 -13.48 -5.11 11.67
CA ALA A 38 -12.24 -5.69 12.16
C ALA A 38 -10.98 -5.13 11.49
N PHE A 39 -11.12 -4.32 10.42
CA PHE A 39 -10.00 -3.82 9.61
C PHE A 39 -9.80 -2.30 9.74
N VAL A 40 -10.55 -1.65 10.63
CA VAL A 40 -10.58 -0.19 10.78
C VAL A 40 -10.79 0.18 12.24
N ASP A 41 -10.02 1.15 12.73
CA ASP A 41 -10.07 1.58 14.14
C ASP A 41 -11.42 2.19 14.56
N ASP A 42 -12.10 2.89 13.63
CA ASP A 42 -13.38 3.55 13.90
C ASP A 42 -14.56 2.70 13.42
N GLU A 43 -15.04 1.82 14.28
CA GLU A 43 -16.21 0.96 14.03
C GLU A 43 -17.45 1.75 13.58
N ARG A 44 -17.61 3.02 14.00
CA ARG A 44 -18.81 3.82 13.67
C ARG A 44 -18.85 4.20 12.20
N THR A 45 -17.68 4.31 11.58
CA THR A 45 -17.54 4.69 10.16
C THR A 45 -17.04 3.55 9.29
N ALA A 46 -16.83 2.36 9.85
CA ALA A 46 -16.29 1.19 9.16
C ALA A 46 -16.99 0.86 7.84
N TYR A 47 -18.30 1.04 7.81
CA TYR A 47 -19.18 0.73 6.67
C TYR A 47 -19.56 1.96 5.83
N ALA A 48 -19.02 3.13 6.16
CA ALA A 48 -19.19 4.30 5.32
C ALA A 48 -18.30 4.17 4.07
N ASP A 49 -18.83 4.55 2.91
CA ASP A 49 -18.05 4.54 1.67
C ASP A 49 -17.07 5.72 1.60
N ARG A 50 -15.96 5.59 2.34
CA ARG A 50 -14.88 6.58 2.45
C ARG A 50 -13.56 5.89 2.78
N ASP A 51 -12.47 6.56 2.45
CA ASP A 51 -11.14 6.14 2.88
C ASP A 51 -10.96 6.38 4.39
N HIS A 52 -10.13 5.54 5.01
CA HIS A 52 -9.63 5.73 6.37
C HIS A 52 -8.11 5.78 6.36
N GLU A 53 -7.51 6.20 7.46
CA GLU A 53 -6.06 6.13 7.66
C GLU A 53 -5.76 5.12 8.76
N ALA A 54 -4.78 4.26 8.53
CA ALA A 54 -4.26 3.32 9.52
C ALA A 54 -2.75 3.21 9.36
N LEU A 55 -1.99 3.32 10.46
CA LEU A 55 -0.52 3.18 10.46
C LEU A 55 0.22 4.02 9.39
N GLY A 56 -0.31 5.19 9.02
CA GLY A 56 0.28 6.06 8.00
C GLY A 56 0.03 5.64 6.55
N THR A 57 -0.87 4.69 6.31
CA THR A 57 -1.38 4.34 4.98
C THR A 57 -2.89 4.57 4.88
N ARG A 58 -3.39 4.56 3.66
CA ARG A 58 -4.81 4.68 3.33
C ARG A 58 -5.47 3.30 3.32
N VAL A 59 -6.53 3.13 4.11
CA VAL A 59 -7.47 2.01 3.99
C VAL A 59 -8.53 2.38 2.97
N LEU A 60 -8.64 1.58 1.91
CA LEU A 60 -9.51 1.87 0.77
C LEU A 60 -10.98 1.91 1.15
N ALA A 61 -11.71 2.87 0.58
CA ALA A 61 -13.16 2.91 0.60
C ALA A 61 -13.77 1.62 0.01
N PRO A 62 -14.91 1.13 0.54
CA PRO A 62 -15.66 0.00 -0.01
C PRO A 62 -15.86 0.05 -1.53
N SER A 63 -16.25 1.19 -2.09
CA SER A 63 -16.41 1.36 -3.55
C SER A 63 -15.11 1.17 -4.32
N THR A 64 -13.97 1.53 -3.74
CA THR A 64 -12.66 1.33 -4.39
C THR A 64 -12.31 -0.15 -4.39
N VAL A 65 -12.52 -0.84 -3.26
CA VAL A 65 -12.29 -2.30 -3.15
C VAL A 65 -13.17 -3.06 -4.14
N ALA A 66 -14.47 -2.73 -4.22
CA ALA A 66 -15.39 -3.33 -5.20
C ALA A 66 -14.87 -3.17 -6.64
N ARG A 67 -14.45 -1.96 -7.02
CA ARG A 67 -13.91 -1.70 -8.37
C ARG A 67 -12.62 -2.49 -8.66
N LEU A 68 -11.72 -2.64 -7.69
CA LEU A 68 -10.51 -3.43 -7.84
C LEU A 68 -10.83 -4.91 -8.07
N LEU A 69 -11.70 -5.48 -7.24
CA LEU A 69 -12.04 -6.91 -7.29
C LEU A 69 -12.87 -7.28 -8.52
N GLN A 70 -13.78 -6.40 -8.96
CA GLN A 70 -14.51 -6.58 -10.23
C GLN A 70 -13.57 -6.58 -11.43
N ALA A 71 -12.58 -5.67 -11.47
CA ALA A 71 -11.58 -5.66 -12.53
C ALA A 71 -10.69 -6.92 -12.49
N LEU A 72 -10.45 -7.45 -11.29
CA LEU A 72 -9.67 -8.65 -11.04
C LEU A 72 -10.40 -9.91 -11.52
N SER A 73 -11.73 -9.92 -11.49
CA SER A 73 -12.57 -11.03 -11.97
C SER A 73 -12.10 -12.36 -11.38
N LEU A 74 -12.22 -12.45 -10.05
CA LEU A 74 -11.87 -13.62 -9.27
C LEU A 74 -12.86 -14.75 -9.53
N GLU A 75 -12.37 -15.98 -9.57
CA GLU A 75 -13.19 -17.19 -9.61
C GLU A 75 -12.72 -18.16 -8.52
N PRO A 76 -13.58 -19.05 -8.04
CA PRO A 76 -13.19 -20.07 -7.07
C PRO A 76 -11.94 -20.85 -7.48
N ASP A 77 -11.16 -21.27 -6.48
CA ASP A 77 -9.92 -22.06 -6.62
C ASP A 77 -8.74 -21.36 -7.33
N GLN A 78 -8.85 -20.07 -7.67
CA GLN A 78 -7.75 -19.29 -8.24
C GLN A 78 -6.71 -18.90 -7.18
N THR A 79 -5.43 -18.95 -7.54
CA THR A 79 -4.35 -18.44 -6.67
C THR A 79 -4.13 -16.94 -6.91
N VAL A 80 -4.17 -16.15 -5.83
CA VAL A 80 -4.18 -14.69 -5.88
C VAL A 80 -2.98 -14.11 -5.14
N LEU A 81 -2.32 -13.12 -5.75
CA LEU A 81 -1.35 -12.25 -5.07
C LEU A 81 -1.90 -10.83 -4.94
N ILE A 82 -1.93 -10.30 -3.73
CA ILE A 82 -2.23 -8.88 -3.46
C ILE A 82 -0.94 -8.17 -3.03
N VAL A 83 -0.53 -7.18 -3.80
CA VAL A 83 0.62 -6.32 -3.51
C VAL A 83 0.13 -5.01 -2.90
N GLY A 84 0.54 -4.75 -1.67
CA GLY A 84 0.00 -3.68 -0.82
C GLY A 84 -1.11 -4.22 0.07
N ALA A 85 -0.80 -5.19 0.94
CA ALA A 85 -1.78 -5.82 1.82
C ALA A 85 -2.51 -4.81 2.74
N GLY A 86 -1.85 -3.70 3.09
CA GLY A 86 -2.43 -2.66 3.92
C GLY A 86 -2.90 -3.22 5.27
N VAL A 87 -4.19 -3.02 5.57
CA VAL A 87 -4.83 -3.57 6.78
C VAL A 87 -5.45 -4.95 6.58
N GLY A 88 -5.40 -5.52 5.37
CA GLY A 88 -5.86 -6.89 5.07
C GLY A 88 -7.30 -7.02 4.55
N TYR A 89 -8.08 -5.94 4.47
CA TYR A 89 -9.50 -6.03 4.08
C TYR A 89 -9.72 -6.59 2.67
N THR A 90 -8.99 -6.09 1.66
CA THR A 90 -9.13 -6.62 0.29
C THR A 90 -8.76 -8.10 0.22
N ALA A 91 -7.78 -8.54 1.00
CA ALA A 91 -7.37 -9.95 1.06
C ALA A 91 -8.45 -10.83 1.69
N ALA A 92 -9.15 -10.35 2.72
CA ALA A 92 -10.30 -11.05 3.29
C ALA A 92 -11.45 -11.19 2.29
N VAL A 93 -11.77 -10.14 1.53
CA VAL A 93 -12.83 -10.19 0.51
C VAL A 93 -12.44 -11.14 -0.64
N ALA A 94 -11.18 -11.13 -1.07
CA ALA A 94 -10.70 -12.11 -2.04
C ALA A 94 -10.78 -13.55 -1.51
N ALA A 95 -10.45 -13.75 -0.22
CA ALA A 95 -10.47 -15.06 0.42
C ALA A 95 -11.86 -15.70 0.49
N GLU A 96 -12.92 -14.90 0.64
CA GLU A 96 -14.31 -15.39 0.52
C GLU A 96 -14.62 -15.96 -0.86
N ILE A 97 -14.02 -15.42 -1.92
CA ILE A 97 -14.30 -15.84 -3.31
C ILE A 97 -13.45 -17.05 -3.69
N VAL A 98 -12.14 -16.99 -3.42
CA VAL A 98 -11.19 -18.01 -3.92
C VAL A 98 -10.79 -19.06 -2.89
N GLY A 99 -11.12 -18.85 -1.62
CA GLY A 99 -10.65 -19.62 -0.47
C GLY A 99 -9.36 -19.06 0.13
N GLU A 100 -9.31 -18.95 1.47
CA GLU A 100 -8.22 -18.33 2.23
C GLU A 100 -6.83 -18.81 1.85
N THR A 101 -6.65 -20.13 1.69
CA THR A 101 -5.34 -20.73 1.40
C THR A 101 -4.81 -20.42 0.01
N ASN A 102 -5.66 -19.85 -0.86
CA ASN A 102 -5.30 -19.43 -2.21
C ASN A 102 -4.97 -17.93 -2.29
N VAL A 103 -5.07 -17.19 -1.17
CA VAL A 103 -4.73 -15.76 -1.12
C VAL A 103 -3.37 -15.55 -0.47
N HIS A 104 -2.49 -14.93 -1.24
CA HIS A 104 -1.20 -14.42 -0.80
C HIS A 104 -1.22 -12.90 -0.85
N ALA A 105 -0.70 -12.24 0.18
CA ALA A 105 -0.59 -10.80 0.23
C ALA A 105 0.81 -10.40 0.72
N VAL A 106 1.32 -9.31 0.15
CA VAL A 106 2.60 -8.74 0.55
C VAL A 106 2.46 -7.26 0.84
N ASP A 107 3.17 -6.80 1.86
CA ASP A 107 3.33 -5.37 2.11
C ASP A 107 4.77 -5.07 2.49
N ILE A 108 5.24 -3.90 2.06
CA ILE A 108 6.62 -3.49 2.30
C ILE A 108 6.82 -2.95 3.72
N SER A 109 5.73 -2.55 4.39
CA SER A 109 5.70 -2.06 5.77
C SER A 109 5.45 -3.19 6.77
N ARG A 110 6.44 -3.44 7.64
CA ARG A 110 6.32 -4.47 8.68
C ARG A 110 5.16 -4.23 9.66
N PRO A 111 4.91 -3.00 10.15
CA PRO A 111 3.74 -2.73 10.99
C PRO A 111 2.41 -3.11 10.30
N LEU A 112 2.26 -2.82 9.00
CA LEU A 112 1.05 -3.18 8.25
C LEU A 112 0.89 -4.69 8.10
N VAL A 113 1.98 -5.43 7.87
CA VAL A 113 1.92 -6.91 7.85
C VAL A 113 1.43 -7.48 9.19
N VAL A 114 1.88 -6.91 10.31
CA VAL A 114 1.42 -7.36 11.64
C VAL A 114 -0.06 -7.02 11.84
N GLU A 115 -0.45 -5.80 11.47
CA GLU A 115 -1.83 -5.32 11.55
C GLU A 115 -2.78 -6.19 10.71
N ALA A 116 -2.44 -6.41 9.44
CA ALA A 116 -3.24 -7.23 8.54
C ALA A 116 -3.43 -8.66 9.06
N ARG A 117 -2.37 -9.29 9.57
CA ARG A 117 -2.48 -10.64 10.17
C ARG A 117 -3.39 -10.65 11.39
N GLY A 118 -3.34 -9.60 12.23
CA GLY A 118 -4.23 -9.45 13.38
C GLY A 118 -5.68 -9.33 12.95
N ASN A 119 -5.97 -8.38 12.06
CA ASN A 119 -7.32 -8.11 11.55
C ASN A 119 -7.92 -9.33 10.83
N LEU A 120 -7.12 -10.01 10.01
CA LEU A 120 -7.53 -11.25 9.33
C LEU A 120 -7.88 -12.35 10.34
N ALA A 121 -7.06 -12.56 11.37
CA ALA A 121 -7.35 -13.55 12.40
C ALA A 121 -8.61 -13.21 13.20
N GLU A 122 -8.81 -11.94 13.56
CA GLU A 122 -10.03 -11.48 14.25
C GLU A 122 -11.28 -11.63 13.38
N ALA A 123 -11.14 -11.43 12.07
CA ALA A 123 -12.21 -11.60 11.09
C ALA A 123 -12.45 -13.06 10.67
N GLY A 124 -11.58 -14.00 11.07
CA GLY A 124 -11.70 -15.43 10.77
C GLY A 124 -10.95 -15.93 9.54
N TYR A 125 -10.10 -15.11 8.92
CA TYR A 125 -9.34 -15.41 7.68
C TYR A 125 -7.85 -15.71 7.93
N GLU A 126 -7.56 -16.51 8.96
CA GLU A 126 -6.18 -16.82 9.36
C GLU A 126 -5.40 -17.69 8.35
N GLY A 127 -6.09 -18.29 7.37
CA GLY A 127 -5.48 -19.05 6.28
C GLY A 127 -4.79 -18.18 5.21
N VAL A 128 -5.09 -16.88 5.16
CA VAL A 128 -4.47 -15.94 4.22
C VAL A 128 -3.01 -15.73 4.56
N LEU A 129 -2.12 -15.96 3.59
CA LEU A 129 -0.70 -15.69 3.78
C LEU A 129 -0.44 -14.19 3.60
N VAL A 130 0.03 -13.52 4.63
CA VAL A 130 0.54 -12.14 4.53
C VAL A 130 2.01 -12.12 4.89
N ASP A 131 2.92 -11.59 4.06
CA ASP A 131 4.34 -11.48 4.40
C ASP A 131 4.95 -10.10 4.06
N ARG A 132 6.07 -9.77 4.71
CA ARG A 132 6.83 -8.56 4.39
C ARG A 132 7.75 -8.78 3.19
N ARG A 133 7.46 -8.13 2.07
CA ARG A 133 8.25 -8.17 0.84
C ARG A 133 8.25 -6.81 0.14
N ASP A 134 9.23 -6.61 -0.74
CA ASP A 134 9.14 -5.55 -1.75
C ASP A 134 8.13 -6.00 -2.81
N GLY A 135 7.02 -5.27 -2.91
CA GLY A 135 5.94 -5.56 -3.85
C GLY A 135 6.36 -5.48 -5.31
N ALA A 136 7.42 -4.74 -5.63
CA ALA A 136 7.94 -4.64 -6.99
C ALA A 136 8.51 -5.97 -7.51
N ASP A 137 8.96 -6.85 -6.61
CA ASP A 137 9.49 -8.18 -6.94
C ASP A 137 8.42 -9.28 -6.89
N GLY A 138 7.19 -8.95 -6.47
CA GLY A 138 6.11 -9.93 -6.28
C GLY A 138 6.40 -10.95 -5.18
N LEU A 139 6.05 -12.21 -5.44
CA LEU A 139 6.23 -13.33 -4.51
C LEU A 139 6.60 -14.63 -5.27
N PRO A 140 7.80 -14.70 -5.86
CA PRO A 140 8.18 -15.76 -6.79
C PRO A 140 8.19 -17.16 -6.18
N GLU A 141 8.36 -17.28 -4.86
CA GLU A 141 8.33 -18.57 -4.17
C GLU A 141 6.93 -19.25 -4.17
N TYR A 142 5.86 -18.50 -4.43
CA TYR A 142 4.47 -18.99 -4.53
C TYR A 142 3.87 -18.87 -5.94
N ALA A 143 4.61 -18.28 -6.88
CA ALA A 143 4.20 -18.19 -8.28
C ALA A 143 4.10 -19.59 -8.93
N PRO A 144 3.27 -19.74 -9.98
CA PRO A 144 2.50 -18.70 -10.68
C PRO A 144 1.14 -18.38 -10.02
N PHE A 145 0.60 -17.20 -10.31
CA PHE A 145 -0.70 -16.70 -9.84
C PHE A 145 -1.70 -16.55 -10.98
N ASP A 146 -2.95 -16.92 -10.74
CA ASP A 146 -4.06 -16.68 -11.67
C ASP A 146 -4.46 -15.21 -11.66
N ARG A 147 -4.31 -14.54 -10.51
CA ARG A 147 -4.68 -13.14 -10.32
C ARG A 147 -3.62 -12.42 -9.51
N VAL A 148 -3.23 -11.25 -9.99
CA VAL A 148 -2.37 -10.34 -9.23
C VAL A 148 -3.08 -9.00 -9.14
N LEU A 149 -3.24 -8.49 -7.93
CA LEU A 149 -3.74 -7.15 -7.67
C LEU A 149 -2.62 -6.30 -7.09
N LEU A 150 -2.33 -5.16 -7.70
CA LEU A 150 -1.39 -4.17 -7.19
C LEU A 150 -2.16 -2.95 -6.68
N GLU A 151 -2.19 -2.77 -5.36
CA GLU A 151 -2.82 -1.63 -4.68
C GLU A 151 -1.92 -0.39 -4.59
N ALA A 152 -1.13 -0.14 -5.64
CA ALA A 152 -0.28 1.04 -5.77
C ALA A 152 -0.16 1.44 -7.24
N ALA A 153 0.06 2.73 -7.51
CA ALA A 153 0.16 3.22 -8.87
C ALA A 153 1.50 2.89 -9.52
N ALA A 154 1.46 2.47 -10.78
CA ALA A 154 2.66 2.24 -11.60
C ALA A 154 2.50 2.88 -13.00
N VAL A 155 3.61 3.31 -13.60
CA VAL A 155 3.59 3.92 -14.95
C VAL A 155 3.33 2.86 -16.03
N ASP A 156 3.95 1.71 -15.85
CA ASP A 156 3.85 0.51 -16.69
C ASP A 156 3.57 -0.70 -15.80
N PRO A 157 3.00 -1.79 -16.34
CA PRO A 157 2.75 -2.98 -15.54
C PRO A 157 4.09 -3.53 -15.04
N PRO A 158 4.28 -3.75 -13.73
CA PRO A 158 5.55 -4.25 -13.22
C PRO A 158 5.88 -5.61 -13.84
N ARG A 159 7.05 -5.68 -14.48
CA ARG A 159 7.48 -6.87 -15.22
C ARG A 159 7.53 -8.13 -14.34
N ALA A 160 8.04 -8.01 -13.11
CA ALA A 160 8.12 -9.14 -12.19
C ALA A 160 6.74 -9.72 -11.85
N LEU A 161 5.70 -8.88 -11.73
CA LEU A 161 4.34 -9.32 -11.49
C LEU A 161 3.73 -10.02 -12.72
N LEU A 162 3.99 -9.49 -13.93
CA LEU A 162 3.57 -10.14 -15.18
C LEU A 162 4.24 -11.51 -15.37
N GLU A 163 5.53 -11.63 -15.06
CA GLU A 163 6.28 -12.89 -15.18
C GLU A 163 5.83 -13.96 -14.16
N GLN A 164 5.07 -13.56 -13.14
CA GLN A 164 4.50 -14.46 -12.13
C GLN A 164 3.05 -14.86 -12.42
N LEU A 165 2.46 -14.41 -13.54
CA LEU A 165 1.12 -14.83 -13.95
C LEU A 165 1.13 -16.25 -14.54
N THR A 166 0.02 -16.98 -14.38
CA THR A 166 -0.27 -18.16 -15.20
C THR A 166 -0.51 -17.78 -16.66
N ASP A 167 -0.56 -18.76 -17.57
CA ASP A 167 -0.87 -18.53 -18.99
C ASP A 167 -2.25 -17.89 -19.21
N CYS A 168 -3.17 -18.00 -18.26
CA CYS A 168 -4.49 -17.36 -18.26
C CYS A 168 -4.60 -16.26 -17.19
N GLY A 169 -3.47 -15.82 -16.64
CA GLY A 169 -3.43 -14.92 -15.51
C GLY A 169 -3.77 -13.48 -15.87
N ARG A 170 -4.17 -12.71 -14.85
CA ARG A 170 -4.55 -11.30 -14.97
C ARG A 170 -3.92 -10.45 -13.86
N LEU A 171 -3.26 -9.37 -14.26
CA LEU A 171 -2.73 -8.33 -13.38
C LEU A 171 -3.66 -7.11 -13.40
N VAL A 172 -4.14 -6.66 -12.25
CA VAL A 172 -4.91 -5.42 -12.10
C VAL A 172 -4.11 -4.40 -11.32
N PHE A 173 -4.02 -3.18 -11.82
CA PHE A 173 -3.29 -2.11 -11.15
C PHE A 173 -3.75 -0.70 -11.59
N PRO A 174 -3.60 0.31 -10.72
CA PRO A 174 -3.69 1.72 -11.09
C PRO A 174 -2.53 2.12 -12.03
N ARG A 175 -2.82 2.34 -13.32
CA ARG A 175 -1.83 2.83 -14.29
C ARG A 175 -1.79 4.35 -14.32
N GLY A 176 -0.62 4.94 -14.09
CA GLY A 176 -0.35 6.36 -14.30
C GLY A 176 0.45 7.01 -13.18
N THR A 177 0.54 8.36 -13.22
CA THR A 177 1.16 9.17 -12.16
C THR A 177 0.13 10.12 -11.55
N GLN A 178 0.01 11.35 -12.07
CA GLN A 178 -0.98 12.33 -11.61
C GLN A 178 -2.40 12.03 -12.09
N LYS A 179 -2.52 11.44 -13.28
CA LYS A 179 -3.78 10.94 -13.83
C LYS A 179 -3.66 9.44 -13.91
N GLN A 180 -4.47 8.74 -13.15
CA GLN A 180 -4.44 7.29 -13.08
C GLN A 180 -5.77 6.70 -13.54
N ARG A 181 -5.70 5.49 -14.08
CA ARG A 181 -6.84 4.68 -14.47
C ARG A 181 -6.57 3.25 -14.07
N LEU A 182 -7.60 2.54 -13.64
CA LEU A 182 -7.47 1.13 -13.35
C LEU A 182 -7.37 0.36 -14.68
N GLU A 183 -6.36 -0.50 -14.80
CA GLU A 183 -6.18 -1.39 -15.96
C GLU A 183 -6.08 -2.83 -15.49
N ALA A 184 -6.61 -3.75 -16.29
CA ALA A 184 -6.34 -5.18 -16.18
C ALA A 184 -5.54 -5.63 -17.41
N VAL A 185 -4.44 -6.35 -17.17
CA VAL A 185 -3.53 -6.84 -18.20
C VAL A 185 -3.46 -8.35 -18.10
N SER A 186 -3.81 -9.06 -19.17
CA SER A 186 -3.66 -10.52 -19.23
C SER A 186 -2.21 -10.91 -19.55
N SER A 187 -1.87 -12.17 -19.29
CA SER A 187 -0.60 -12.81 -19.64
C SER A 187 -0.19 -12.65 -21.13
N ASP A 188 -1.16 -12.63 -22.05
CA ASP A 188 -0.95 -12.43 -23.50
C ASP A 188 -0.92 -10.94 -23.91
N GLY A 189 -1.05 -10.02 -22.94
CA GLY A 189 -0.90 -8.58 -23.14
C GLY A 189 -2.17 -7.85 -23.58
N VAL A 190 -3.34 -8.49 -23.53
CA VAL A 190 -4.62 -7.80 -23.71
C VAL A 190 -4.85 -6.87 -22.52
N VAL A 191 -5.32 -5.65 -22.79
CA VAL A 191 -5.52 -4.60 -21.78
C VAL A 191 -6.97 -4.15 -21.76
N ASP A 192 -7.63 -4.35 -20.61
CA ASP A 192 -8.92 -3.78 -20.28
C ASP A 192 -8.73 -2.50 -19.47
N ARG A 193 -9.52 -1.46 -19.77
CA ARG A 193 -9.43 -0.15 -19.11
C ARG A 193 -10.73 0.21 -18.41
N PHE A 194 -10.63 0.57 -17.15
CA PHE A 194 -11.76 0.88 -16.28
C PHE A 194 -11.77 2.39 -15.93
N GLU A 195 -12.55 2.82 -14.94
CA GLU A 195 -12.70 4.24 -14.58
C GLU A 195 -11.43 4.80 -13.89
N PRO A 196 -11.29 6.13 -13.80
CA PRO A 196 -10.19 6.75 -13.05
C PRO A 196 -10.10 6.28 -11.59
N VAL A 197 -8.88 6.27 -11.07
CA VAL A 197 -8.55 5.94 -9.67
C VAL A 197 -7.46 6.90 -9.17
N SER A 198 -7.17 6.85 -7.87
CA SER A 198 -6.05 7.58 -7.28
C SER A 198 -5.42 6.73 -6.18
N PHE A 199 -4.15 6.38 -6.38
CA PHE A 199 -3.33 5.58 -5.49
C PHE A 199 -1.95 6.23 -5.35
N ASP A 200 -1.31 5.99 -4.21
CA ASP A 200 0.09 6.34 -4.01
C ASP A 200 0.97 5.48 -4.93
N PRO A 201 2.12 6.01 -5.40
CA PRO A 201 3.01 5.25 -6.27
C PRO A 201 3.55 4.00 -5.56
N LEU A 202 3.79 2.94 -6.32
CA LEU A 202 4.51 1.77 -5.84
C LEU A 202 5.89 2.20 -5.33
N LEU A 203 6.13 1.95 -4.04
CA LEU A 203 7.39 2.19 -3.39
C LEU A 203 8.27 0.94 -3.49
N VAL A 204 9.56 1.14 -3.74
CA VAL A 204 10.57 0.07 -3.61
C VAL A 204 11.32 0.18 -2.28
N GLU A 205 12.02 -0.88 -1.90
CA GLU A 205 12.80 -0.90 -0.66
C GLU A 205 13.84 0.23 -0.66
N GLY A 206 13.75 1.10 0.36
CA GLY A 206 14.56 2.31 0.48
C GLY A 206 13.85 3.62 0.13
N GLU A 207 12.69 3.58 -0.52
CA GLU A 207 11.87 4.77 -0.83
C GLU A 207 10.81 5.09 0.23
N GLN A 208 10.56 4.18 1.18
CA GLN A 208 9.65 4.42 2.30
C GLN A 208 10.20 5.47 3.27
N SER A 209 9.54 6.63 3.34
CA SER A 209 9.68 7.58 4.44
C SER A 209 8.86 7.15 5.65
N GLY A 210 9.28 6.05 6.30
CA GLY A 210 8.63 5.54 7.50
C GLY A 210 9.20 4.18 7.88
N ALA A 211 9.89 4.13 9.03
CA ALA A 211 10.52 2.93 9.59
C ALA A 211 11.52 2.19 8.67
N VAL A 212 12.61 2.90 8.32
CA VAL A 212 13.90 2.24 8.56
C VAL A 212 13.86 1.88 10.05
N GLU A 213 13.60 0.61 10.40
CA GLU A 213 14.15 0.03 11.62
C GLU A 213 15.66 0.13 11.44
N ARG A 214 16.18 1.33 11.71
CA ARG A 214 17.59 1.51 11.97
C ARG A 214 17.78 0.63 13.18
N ASN A 215 18.55 -0.43 13.04
CA ASN A 215 19.13 -1.21 14.13
C ASN A 215 19.92 -0.27 15.07
N ARG A 216 19.21 0.60 15.79
CA ARG A 216 19.73 1.54 16.76
C ARG A 216 19.02 1.22 18.04
N THR A 217 19.81 0.82 19.00
CA THR A 217 19.29 0.52 20.33
C THR A 217 18.87 1.81 21.02
N THR A 218 17.95 1.73 21.98
CA THR A 218 17.55 2.86 22.85
C THR A 218 18.76 3.56 23.51
N ARG A 219 19.87 2.84 23.66
CA ARG A 219 21.15 3.36 24.14
C ARG A 219 21.78 4.34 23.14
N GLU A 220 21.81 4.00 21.85
CA GLU A 220 22.42 4.84 20.81
C GLU A 220 21.66 6.16 20.60
N ASP A 221 20.34 6.15 20.78
CA ASP A 221 19.53 7.36 20.72
C ASP A 221 19.77 8.28 21.93
N ARG A 222 19.92 7.72 23.13
CA ARG A 222 20.32 8.49 24.33
C ARG A 222 21.70 9.10 24.17
N GLU A 223 22.68 8.34 23.70
CA GLU A 223 24.05 8.82 23.52
C GLU A 223 24.14 9.97 22.49
N ARG A 224 23.34 9.94 21.42
CA ARG A 224 23.28 11.05 20.46
C ARG A 224 22.48 12.24 20.96
N ALA A 225 21.40 12.02 21.70
CA ALA A 225 20.66 13.11 22.34
C ALA A 225 21.57 13.87 23.32
N GLN A 226 22.42 13.16 24.05
CA GLN A 226 23.42 13.73 24.95
C GLN A 226 24.49 14.50 24.17
N ARG A 227 25.07 13.93 23.11
CA ARG A 227 26.03 14.64 22.23
C ARG A 227 25.43 15.88 21.56
N ARG A 228 24.14 15.85 21.19
CA ARG A 228 23.40 17.00 20.63
C ARG A 228 23.10 18.07 21.67
N ALA A 229 22.87 17.69 22.93
CA ALA A 229 22.68 18.61 24.03
C ALA A 229 24.02 19.28 24.42
N GLU A 230 25.11 18.51 24.42
CA GLU A 230 26.48 19.00 24.62
C GLU A 230 26.92 19.92 23.47
N SER A 231 26.64 19.54 22.22
CA SER A 231 26.95 20.39 21.07
C SER A 231 26.10 21.67 21.03
N ARG A 232 24.91 21.68 21.64
CA ARG A 232 24.07 22.89 21.78
C ARG A 232 24.53 23.81 22.91
N ARG A 233 25.16 23.27 23.95
CA ARG A 233 25.76 24.05 25.05
C ARG A 233 27.14 24.62 24.70
N GLY A 234 27.78 24.12 23.65
CA GLY A 234 29.09 24.59 23.16
C GLY A 234 29.05 25.83 22.26
N TRP A 235 27.87 26.40 21.94
CA TRP A 235 27.74 27.62 21.11
C TRP A 235 27.75 28.92 21.91
N GLU A 236 27.91 28.85 23.23
CA GLU A 236 28.27 30.00 24.05
C GLU A 236 29.75 29.83 24.37
N HIS A 237 30.61 30.60 23.70
CA HIS A 237 31.97 31.04 24.06
C HIS A 237 32.85 31.09 22.79
N ASN A 238 32.70 32.19 22.04
CA ASN A 238 33.81 33.10 21.67
C ASN A 238 33.37 34.00 20.51
N TRP A 239 32.97 35.22 20.88
CA TRP A 239 33.26 36.40 20.05
C TRP A 239 34.77 36.65 20.08
N ILE A 240 35.35 37.06 18.95
CA ILE A 240 36.36 38.14 18.88
C ILE A 240 36.31 38.73 17.46
N GLU A 241 36.28 40.07 17.45
CA GLU A 241 36.23 41.01 16.34
C GLU A 241 37.41 40.87 15.36
N TRP A 242 37.17 41.16 14.09
CA TRP A 242 38.24 41.43 13.12
C TRP A 242 38.38 42.95 12.92
N GLU A 243 39.52 43.49 13.37
CA GLU A 243 40.01 44.80 12.95
C GLU A 243 40.55 44.76 11.52
N ASP A 244 40.31 45.86 10.82
CA ASP A 244 40.67 46.20 9.45
C ASP A 244 42.17 46.53 9.35
N THR A 245 42.95 45.77 8.58
CA THR A 245 44.22 46.27 8.01
C THR A 245 44.55 45.59 6.67
N GLY A 246 44.31 46.36 5.60
CA GLY A 246 45.13 46.58 4.42
C GLY A 246 45.98 45.43 3.85
N ASP A 247 45.65 45.02 2.63
CA ASP A 247 46.56 44.25 1.79
C ASP A 247 46.87 44.99 0.48
N GLY A 248 48.16 45.28 0.31
CA GLY A 248 48.74 45.83 -0.90
C GLY A 248 49.29 44.74 -1.83
N GLN A 249 49.29 45.09 -3.11
CA GLN A 249 50.14 44.55 -4.20
C GLN A 249 49.82 43.18 -4.82
N SER A 250 49.38 43.28 -6.08
CA SER A 250 49.58 42.32 -7.18
C SER A 250 49.44 43.15 -8.48
N ARG A 251 50.20 43.04 -9.58
CA ARG A 251 51.26 42.15 -10.07
C ARG A 251 51.88 42.80 -11.35
N ARG A 252 53.21 42.73 -11.46
CA ARG A 252 54.09 42.31 -12.60
C ARG A 252 53.81 42.67 -14.09
N ARG A 253 54.94 43.14 -14.71
CA ARG A 253 55.59 42.75 -16.02
C ARG A 253 54.87 43.17 -17.33
N SER A 254 55.51 43.44 -18.47
CA SER A 254 56.84 43.15 -19.03
C SER A 254 57.16 44.12 -20.18
N SER A 255 58.44 44.43 -20.39
CA SER A 255 59.00 45.05 -21.59
C SER A 255 59.51 43.98 -22.58
N ARG A 256 59.11 44.06 -23.85
CA ARG A 256 59.94 43.96 -25.06
C ARG A 256 59.08 44.12 -26.30
#